data_AF-A0A9R1NS70-F1
#
_entry.id   AF-A0A9R1NS70-F1
#
_cell.length_a   1.000
_cell.length_b   1.000
_cell.length_c   1.000
_cell.angle_alpha   90.00
_cell.angle_beta   90.00
_cell.angle_gamma   90.00
#
_symmetry.space_group_name_H-M   'P 1'
#
loop_
_entity.id
_entity.type
_entity.pdbx_description
1 polymer ?
#
loop_
_entity_poly.entity_id
_entity_poly.type
_entity_poly.pdbx_seq_one_letter_code
_entity_poly.pdbx_strand_id
1 'polypeptide(L)'
;MTFTDEYKGDNAVEAHGNTKLHVIHTNDMKEMAITLAQYESHLSLQRHKIVGIDLEYDNDPEATQKPALCQLSIGKNHPVPLFQMSDSERCTIFDNFLADPRYTFAGFSIDGDKARLERVKLEVANFVDIQKEWMVPEATKPLDSLGDVSGVLIDDYYNNM
;
A
#
# COMPACT_ATOMS: atom_id res chain seq x y z
N MET A 1 22.05 4.96 13.72
CA MET A 1 22.25 4.04 12.58
C MET A 1 21.23 4.46 11.54
N THR A 2 21.66 4.96 10.40
CA THR A 2 20.77 5.39 9.31
C THR A 2 20.19 4.14 8.65
N PHE A 3 18.86 4.04 8.58
CA PHE A 3 18.08 2.91 8.02
C PHE A 3 18.42 2.57 6.55
N THR A 4 19.27 3.36 5.89
CA THR A 4 19.64 3.24 4.48
C THR A 4 20.74 2.22 4.20
N ASP A 5 21.51 1.79 5.20
CA ASP A 5 22.67 0.90 4.97
C ASP A 5 22.31 -0.61 4.94
N GLU A 6 21.08 -0.99 5.29
CA GLU A 6 20.65 -2.40 5.35
C GLU A 6 20.05 -2.95 4.05
N TYR A 7 19.62 -2.11 3.11
CA TYR A 7 19.07 -2.57 1.83
C TYR A 7 20.14 -2.57 0.74
N LYS A 8 20.99 -3.60 0.78
CA LYS A 8 22.01 -3.89 -0.26
C LYS A 8 21.44 -4.69 -1.43
N GLY A 9 20.33 -4.24 -2.02
CA GLY A 9 19.72 -4.86 -3.20
C GLY A 9 19.62 -3.90 -4.39
N ASP A 10 19.71 -4.43 -5.61
CA ASP A 10 19.58 -3.70 -6.89
C ASP A 10 18.14 -3.19 -7.18
N ASN A 11 17.25 -3.19 -6.19
CA ASN A 11 15.81 -2.94 -6.37
C ASN A 11 15.41 -1.48 -6.09
N ALA A 12 16.29 -0.53 -6.38
CA ALA A 12 15.96 0.89 -6.28
C ALA A 12 15.15 1.32 -7.50
N VAL A 13 13.92 1.76 -7.28
CA VAL A 13 13.03 2.33 -8.30
C VAL A 13 13.06 3.85 -8.17
N GLU A 14 13.31 4.54 -9.29
CA GLU A 14 13.19 6.00 -9.35
C GLU A 14 11.71 6.40 -9.37
N ALA A 15 11.29 7.09 -8.32
CA ALA A 15 10.01 7.75 -8.20
C ALA A 15 10.17 9.25 -8.45
N HIS A 16 9.04 9.96 -8.49
CA HIS A 16 9.00 11.38 -8.79
C HIS A 16 9.90 12.22 -7.85
N GLY A 17 10.47 13.31 -8.37
CA GLY A 17 11.30 14.25 -7.61
C GLY A 17 12.67 13.71 -7.18
N ASN A 18 13.27 12.81 -7.98
CA ASN A 18 14.51 12.08 -7.65
C ASN A 18 14.40 11.19 -6.39
N THR A 19 13.18 10.89 -5.95
CA THR A 19 12.96 9.97 -4.84
C THR A 19 13.35 8.57 -5.28
N LYS A 20 14.13 7.85 -4.48
CA LYS A 20 14.42 6.43 -4.73
C LYS A 20 13.69 5.60 -3.71
N LEU A 21 12.84 4.70 -4.19
CA LEU A 21 12.14 3.73 -3.36
C LEU A 21 12.86 2.39 -3.48
N HIS A 22 13.11 1.74 -2.35
CA HIS A 22 13.55 0.35 -2.38
C HIS A 22 12.31 -0.53 -2.47
N VAL A 23 12.25 -1.42 -3.47
CA VAL A 23 11.08 -2.27 -3.68
C VAL A 23 11.44 -3.73 -3.39
N ILE A 24 10.55 -4.44 -2.69
CA ILE A 24 10.70 -5.88 -2.45
C ILE A 24 9.51 -6.56 -3.10
N HIS A 25 9.70 -7.17 -4.27
CA HIS A 25 8.67 -8.00 -4.89
C HIS A 25 8.86 -9.46 -4.47
N THR A 26 7.86 -10.04 -3.83
CA THR A 26 7.98 -11.39 -3.26
C THR A 26 6.64 -12.14 -3.20
N ASN A 27 6.69 -13.46 -3.37
CA ASN A 27 5.65 -14.39 -2.93
C ASN A 27 6.11 -15.25 -1.73
N ASP A 28 7.32 -15.01 -1.21
CA ASP A 28 7.89 -15.77 -0.10
C ASP A 28 7.34 -15.26 1.25
N MET A 29 6.70 -16.15 2.00
CA MET A 29 6.07 -15.82 3.28
C MET A 29 7.08 -15.38 4.35
N LYS A 30 8.32 -15.87 4.31
CA LYS A 30 9.36 -15.50 5.28
C LYS A 30 9.89 -14.11 4.98
N GLU A 31 10.11 -13.79 3.72
CA GLU A 31 10.52 -12.44 3.32
C GLU A 31 9.44 -11.41 3.66
N MET A 32 8.17 -11.75 3.42
CA MET A 32 7.05 -10.90 3.83
C MET A 32 7.01 -10.73 5.35
N ALA A 33 7.15 -11.82 6.12
CA ALA A 33 7.16 -11.76 7.58
C ALA A 33 8.33 -10.92 8.15
N ILE A 34 9.53 -11.03 7.56
CA ILE A 34 10.69 -10.23 7.96
C ILE A 34 10.44 -8.74 7.68
N THR A 35 9.91 -8.43 6.50
CA THR A 35 9.61 -7.03 6.11
C THR A 35 8.54 -6.44 7.03
N LEU A 36 7.48 -7.19 7.34
CA LEU A 36 6.46 -6.73 8.28
C LEU A 36 7.00 -6.54 9.70
N ALA A 37 7.87 -7.42 10.19
CA ALA A 37 8.49 -7.22 11.51
C ALA A 37 9.30 -5.91 11.58
N GLN A 38 9.96 -5.52 10.49
CA GLN A 38 10.64 -4.23 10.37
C GLN A 38 9.63 -3.07 10.36
N TYR A 39 8.52 -3.20 9.62
CA TYR A 39 7.42 -2.23 9.66
C TYR A 39 6.88 -2.04 11.07
N GLU A 40 6.53 -3.12 11.75
CA GLU A 40 6.00 -3.07 13.12
C GLU A 40 6.98 -2.41 14.09
N SER A 41 8.26 -2.72 13.98
CA SER A 41 9.32 -2.10 14.77
C SER A 41 9.36 -0.58 14.55
N HIS A 42 9.33 -0.13 13.29
CA HIS A 42 9.29 1.30 12.97
C HIS A 42 8.01 1.97 13.48
N LEU A 43 6.84 1.40 13.17
CA LEU A 43 5.52 1.92 13.52
C LEU A 43 5.29 1.97 15.03
N SER A 44 5.93 1.09 15.81
CA SER A 44 5.86 1.11 17.28
C SER A 44 6.39 2.42 17.88
N LEU A 45 7.30 3.10 17.18
CA LEU A 45 7.90 4.36 17.59
C LEU A 45 7.11 5.58 17.09
N GLN A 46 6.14 5.39 16.20
CA GLN A 46 5.37 6.48 15.61
C GLN A 46 4.13 6.81 16.45
N ARG A 47 3.83 8.11 16.56
CA ARG A 47 2.57 8.58 17.14
C ARG A 47 1.36 8.09 16.35
N HIS A 48 1.46 8.13 15.02
CA HIS A 48 0.46 7.67 14.09
C HIS A 48 1.02 6.49 13.31
N LYS A 49 0.34 5.35 13.33
CA LYS A 49 0.82 4.11 12.72
C LYS A 49 0.14 3.89 11.36
N ILE A 50 0.45 4.78 10.42
CA ILE A 50 -0.19 4.80 9.10
C ILE A 50 0.60 3.91 8.14
N VAL A 51 -0.13 3.10 7.37
CA VAL A 51 0.40 2.25 6.31
C VAL A 51 -0.36 2.60 5.03
N GLY A 52 0.35 3.11 4.03
CA GLY A 52 -0.19 3.20 2.67
C GLY A 52 -0.40 1.80 2.11
N ILE A 53 -1.53 1.58 1.45
CA ILE A 53 -1.88 0.28 0.86
C ILE A 53 -2.58 0.48 -0.48
N ASP A 54 -2.27 -0.40 -1.42
CA ASP A 54 -2.92 -0.49 -2.72
C ASP A 54 -2.99 -1.96 -3.14
N LEU A 55 -3.91 -2.31 -4.05
CA LEU A 55 -4.09 -3.68 -4.54
C LEU A 55 -4.14 -3.72 -6.07
N GLU A 56 -3.47 -4.71 -6.65
CA GLU A 56 -3.69 -5.11 -8.04
C GLU A 56 -4.47 -6.41 -8.12
N TYR A 57 -5.11 -6.61 -9.26
CA TYR A 57 -6.08 -7.67 -9.45
C TYR A 57 -5.72 -8.62 -10.58
N ASP A 58 -6.29 -9.82 -10.53
CA ASP A 58 -6.27 -10.72 -11.68
C ASP A 58 -7.16 -10.21 -12.82
N ASN A 59 -7.04 -10.88 -13.97
CA ASN A 59 -7.80 -10.54 -15.19
C ASN A 59 -9.21 -11.15 -15.20
N ASP A 60 -9.70 -11.67 -14.07
CA ASP A 60 -11.06 -12.20 -13.98
C ASP A 60 -12.09 -11.05 -14.04
N PRO A 61 -13.34 -11.32 -14.47
CA PRO A 61 -14.39 -10.32 -14.45
C PRO A 61 -14.58 -9.68 -13.07
N GLU A 62 -14.92 -8.39 -13.02
CA GLU A 62 -15.03 -7.61 -11.77
C GLU A 62 -15.82 -8.30 -10.65
N ALA A 63 -16.88 -9.04 -11.01
CA ALA A 63 -17.73 -9.77 -10.06
C ALA A 63 -17.01 -10.92 -9.34
N THR A 64 -15.96 -11.49 -9.93
CA THR A 64 -15.20 -12.63 -9.41
C THR A 64 -13.72 -12.34 -9.18
N GLN A 65 -13.26 -11.18 -9.65
CA GLN A 65 -11.89 -10.70 -9.57
C GLN A 65 -11.29 -10.81 -8.17
N LYS A 66 -10.03 -11.24 -8.07
CA LYS A 66 -9.32 -11.41 -6.80
C LYS A 66 -8.06 -10.54 -6.77
N PRO A 67 -7.64 -10.12 -5.55
CA PRO A 67 -6.35 -9.46 -5.39
C PRO A 67 -5.22 -10.42 -5.79
N ALA A 68 -4.36 -9.95 -6.68
CA ALA A 68 -3.19 -10.64 -7.18
C ALA A 68 -1.88 -10.09 -6.59
N LEU A 69 -1.86 -8.81 -6.24
CA LEU A 69 -0.74 -8.12 -5.61
C LEU A 69 -1.27 -7.21 -4.49
N CYS A 70 -0.54 -7.10 -3.39
CA CYS A 70 -0.75 -6.07 -2.38
C CYS A 70 0.53 -5.27 -2.19
N GLN A 71 0.41 -3.95 -2.27
CA GLN A 71 1.48 -2.99 -2.07
C GLN A 71 1.32 -2.36 -0.68
N LEU A 72 2.40 -2.29 0.11
CA LEU A 72 2.39 -1.55 1.39
C LEU A 72 3.50 -0.50 1.44
N SER A 73 3.26 0.63 2.13
CA SER A 73 4.27 1.68 2.34
C SER A 73 4.15 2.30 3.72
N ILE A 74 5.27 2.52 4.41
CA ILE A 74 5.33 3.29 5.67
C ILE A 74 6.21 4.54 5.54
N GLY A 75 6.51 4.95 4.30
CA GLY A 75 7.30 6.12 3.97
C GLY A 75 8.55 5.81 3.15
N LYS A 76 9.10 6.86 2.52
CA LYS A 76 10.12 6.77 1.46
C LYS A 76 11.47 6.14 1.82
N ASN A 77 11.77 6.00 3.12
CA ASN A 77 13.05 5.46 3.59
C ASN A 77 12.97 3.98 4.01
N HIS A 78 11.80 3.35 3.85
CA HIS A 78 11.59 1.92 4.09
C HIS A 78 11.23 1.25 2.76
N PRO A 79 11.46 -0.06 2.63
CA PRO A 79 11.08 -0.77 1.43
C PRO A 79 9.58 -0.73 1.22
N VAL A 80 9.16 -0.75 -0.03
CA VAL A 80 7.77 -0.98 -0.44
C VAL A 80 7.65 -2.47 -0.80
N PRO A 81 7.10 -3.34 0.08
CA PRO A 81 6.79 -4.71 -0.30
C PRO A 81 5.64 -4.71 -1.31
N LEU A 82 5.85 -5.46 -2.39
CA LEU A 82 4.85 -5.89 -3.36
C LEU A 82 4.66 -7.39 -3.12
N PHE A 83 3.60 -7.76 -2.40
CA PHE A 83 3.33 -9.15 -2.05
C PHE A 83 2.45 -9.81 -3.12
N GLN A 84 3.03 -10.75 -3.87
CA GLN A 84 2.36 -11.47 -4.96
C GLN A 84 1.41 -12.53 -4.40
N MET A 85 0.19 -12.12 -4.08
CA MET A 85 -0.85 -12.95 -3.48
C MET A 85 -1.29 -14.10 -4.40
N SER A 86 -1.32 -13.88 -5.72
CA SER A 86 -1.84 -14.85 -6.69
C SER A 86 -1.04 -16.16 -6.77
N ASP A 87 0.24 -16.13 -6.36
CA ASP A 87 1.19 -17.24 -6.44
C ASP A 87 1.86 -17.48 -5.08
N SER A 88 1.11 -17.28 -4.00
CA SER A 88 1.58 -17.44 -2.62
C SER A 88 0.71 -18.41 -1.83
N GLU A 89 1.34 -19.14 -0.91
CA GLU A 89 0.60 -19.76 0.19
C GLU A 89 0.11 -18.69 1.17
N ARG A 90 -0.92 -19.04 1.96
CA ARG A 90 -1.53 -18.14 2.94
C ARG A 90 -0.51 -17.71 4.01
N CYS A 91 -0.11 -16.44 4.00
CA CYS A 91 0.78 -15.86 5.00
C CYS A 91 -0.01 -15.30 6.19
N THR A 92 -0.17 -16.08 7.27
CA THR A 92 -0.93 -15.65 8.45
C THR A 92 -0.35 -14.42 9.16
N ILE A 93 0.96 -14.17 9.03
CA ILE A 93 1.59 -12.96 9.57
C ILE A 93 1.09 -11.72 8.82
N PHE A 94 0.98 -11.80 7.50
CA PHE A 94 0.40 -10.75 6.68
C PHE A 94 -1.09 -10.54 6.99
N ASP A 95 -1.86 -11.63 7.11
CA ASP A 95 -3.28 -11.55 7.51
C ASP A 95 -3.44 -10.80 8.84
N ASN A 96 -2.67 -11.20 9.84
CA ASN A 96 -2.74 -10.61 11.18
C ASN A 96 -2.32 -9.14 11.17
N PHE A 97 -1.35 -8.78 10.34
CA PHE A 97 -0.92 -7.39 10.18
C PHE A 97 -2.05 -6.52 9.61
N LEU A 98 -2.74 -6.99 8.56
CA LEU A 98 -3.90 -6.29 7.98
C LEU A 98 -5.07 -6.19 8.95
N ALA A 99 -5.33 -7.26 9.71
CA ALA A 99 -6.42 -7.34 10.67
C ALA A 99 -6.14 -6.63 12.01
N ASP A 100 -4.96 -6.03 12.19
CA ASP A 100 -4.61 -5.35 13.43
C ASP A 100 -5.13 -3.90 13.47
N PRO A 101 -6.08 -3.57 14.37
CA PRO A 101 -6.67 -2.24 14.43
C PRO A 101 -5.70 -1.15 14.95
N ARG A 102 -4.51 -1.54 15.43
CA ARG A 102 -3.46 -0.58 15.85
C ARG A 102 -2.85 0.18 14.67
N TYR A 103 -2.93 -0.36 13.47
CA TYR A 103 -2.46 0.28 12.24
C TYR A 103 -3.63 0.95 11.53
N THR A 104 -3.37 2.05 10.84
CA THR A 104 -4.33 2.70 9.96
C THR A 104 -3.88 2.52 8.52
N PHE A 105 -4.66 1.78 7.75
CA PHE A 105 -4.40 1.51 6.35
C PHE A 105 -5.04 2.61 5.51
N ALA A 106 -4.22 3.37 4.80
CA ALA A 106 -4.65 4.48 3.96
C ALA A 106 -4.49 4.12 2.48
N GLY A 107 -5.55 4.22 1.71
CA GLY A 107 -5.52 4.06 0.26
C GLY A 107 -6.69 4.80 -0.38
N PHE A 108 -6.80 4.70 -1.71
CA PHE A 108 -7.63 5.60 -2.51
C PHE A 108 -8.76 4.85 -3.22
N SER A 109 -10.02 5.29 -3.08
CA SER A 109 -11.19 4.61 -3.68
C SER A 109 -11.35 3.15 -3.22
N ILE A 110 -11.05 2.92 -1.95
CA ILE A 110 -10.67 1.60 -1.45
C ILE A 110 -11.84 0.68 -1.03
N ASP A 111 -13.07 1.19 -1.03
CA ASP A 111 -14.24 0.39 -0.66
C ASP A 111 -14.37 -0.86 -1.56
N GLY A 112 -14.04 -0.72 -2.84
CA GLY A 112 -14.03 -1.83 -3.79
C GLY A 112 -12.97 -2.88 -3.45
N ASP A 113 -11.85 -2.47 -2.89
CA ASP A 113 -10.74 -3.35 -2.55
C ASP A 113 -11.08 -4.20 -1.33
N LYS A 114 -11.76 -3.62 -0.33
CA LYS A 114 -12.30 -4.38 0.81
C LYS A 114 -13.19 -5.53 0.35
N ALA A 115 -14.13 -5.24 -0.55
CA ALA A 115 -15.03 -6.26 -1.08
C ALA A 115 -14.27 -7.37 -1.85
N ARG A 116 -13.14 -7.04 -2.49
CA ARG A 116 -12.29 -8.03 -3.18
C ARG A 116 -11.40 -8.82 -2.23
N LEU A 117 -10.89 -8.21 -1.16
CA LEU A 117 -10.15 -8.89 -0.08
C LEU A 117 -11.02 -9.90 0.67
N GLU A 118 -12.30 -9.58 0.91
CA GLU A 118 -13.25 -10.51 1.53
C GLU A 118 -13.43 -11.80 0.73
N ARG A 119 -13.35 -11.74 -0.62
CA ARG A 119 -13.43 -12.94 -1.50
C ARG A 119 -12.31 -13.93 -1.23
N VAL A 120 -11.17 -13.45 -0.75
CA VAL A 120 -10.02 -14.27 -0.34
C VAL A 120 -9.90 -14.37 1.18
N LYS A 121 -10.96 -14.02 1.94
CA LYS A 121 -10.99 -14.07 3.41
C LYS A 121 -9.89 -13.24 4.08
N LEU A 122 -9.56 -12.09 3.51
CA LEU A 122 -8.68 -11.10 4.12
C LEU A 122 -9.51 -9.92 4.59
N GLU A 123 -9.19 -9.43 5.77
CA GLU A 123 -9.81 -8.27 6.38
C GLU A 123 -8.74 -7.23 6.66
N VAL A 124 -9.07 -5.97 6.41
CA VAL A 124 -8.27 -4.83 6.85
C VAL A 124 -9.06 -4.07 7.89
N ALA A 125 -8.63 -4.16 9.15
CA ALA A 125 -9.46 -3.81 10.30
C ALA A 125 -9.73 -2.30 10.40
N ASN A 126 -8.73 -1.48 10.10
CA ASN A 126 -8.82 -0.03 10.26
C ASN A 126 -8.35 0.67 8.99
N PHE A 127 -9.31 0.90 8.10
CA PHE A 127 -9.07 1.45 6.76
C PHE A 127 -9.61 2.87 6.63
N VAL A 128 -8.80 3.78 6.09
CA VAL A 128 -9.18 5.14 5.69
C VAL A 128 -9.11 5.28 4.18
N ASP A 129 -10.25 5.64 3.58
CA ASP A 129 -10.33 6.02 2.17
C ASP A 129 -9.99 7.50 2.04
N ILE A 130 -8.76 7.79 1.57
CA ILE A 130 -8.28 9.17 1.51
C ILE A 130 -9.07 10.01 0.49
N GLN A 131 -9.75 9.38 -0.48
CA GLN A 131 -10.64 10.07 -1.43
C GLN A 131 -11.85 10.72 -0.72
N LYS A 132 -12.33 10.13 0.38
CA LYS A 132 -13.48 10.66 1.14
C LYS A 132 -13.08 11.75 2.11
N GLU A 133 -11.86 11.68 2.61
CA GLU A 133 -11.31 12.68 3.54
C GLU A 133 -10.78 13.92 2.80
N TRP A 134 -10.41 13.79 1.53
CA TRP A 134 -9.82 14.86 0.73
C TRP A 134 -10.56 15.05 -0.59
N MET A 135 -11.12 16.25 -0.78
CA MET A 135 -11.67 16.70 -2.07
C MET A 135 -10.77 17.76 -2.68
N VAL A 136 -10.57 17.72 -4.01
CA VAL A 136 -9.90 18.81 -4.71
C VAL A 136 -10.76 20.07 -4.60
N PRO A 137 -10.23 21.21 -4.12
CA PRO A 137 -10.94 22.48 -4.17
C PRO A 137 -11.38 22.77 -5.61
N GLU A 138 -12.63 23.19 -5.80
CA GLU A 138 -13.20 23.48 -7.14
C GLU A 138 -13.34 22.24 -8.05
N ALA A 139 -13.40 21.03 -7.48
CA ALA A 139 -13.63 19.80 -8.23
C ALA A 139 -14.83 19.94 -9.18
N THR A 140 -14.57 19.70 -10.48
CA THR A 140 -15.58 19.72 -11.54
C THR A 140 -16.20 18.35 -11.78
N LYS A 141 -15.69 17.31 -11.10
CA LYS A 141 -16.13 15.93 -11.21
C LYS A 141 -16.64 15.37 -9.88
N PRO A 142 -17.50 14.34 -9.91
CA PRO A 142 -18.12 13.77 -8.70
C PRO A 142 -17.12 13.14 -7.72
N LEU A 143 -16.01 12.60 -8.23
CA LEU A 143 -14.92 11.99 -7.46
C LEU A 143 -13.59 12.27 -8.15
N ASP A 144 -12.60 12.71 -7.39
CA ASP A 144 -11.23 12.92 -7.87
C ASP A 144 -10.46 11.60 -7.92
N SER A 145 -9.54 11.45 -8.88
CA SER A 145 -8.60 10.33 -8.91
C SER A 145 -7.41 10.61 -8.00
N LEU A 146 -6.60 9.57 -7.73
CA LEU A 146 -5.35 9.74 -6.99
C LEU A 146 -4.41 10.73 -7.71
N GLY A 147 -4.42 10.76 -9.05
CA GLY A 147 -3.66 11.70 -9.86
C GLY A 147 -4.06 13.16 -9.61
N ASP A 148 -5.36 13.46 -9.58
CA ASP A 148 -5.85 14.83 -9.35
C ASP A 148 -5.51 15.32 -7.93
N VAL A 149 -5.75 14.48 -6.93
CA VAL A 149 -5.44 14.82 -5.53
C VAL A 149 -3.93 15.03 -5.36
N SER A 150 -3.12 14.17 -5.99
CA SER A 150 -1.65 14.32 -5.99
C SER A 150 -1.20 15.57 -6.75
N GLY A 151 -1.91 15.92 -7.82
CA GLY A 151 -1.70 17.12 -8.64
C GLY A 151 -1.83 18.42 -7.85
N VAL A 152 -2.75 18.42 -6.90
CA VAL A 152 -3.02 19.58 -6.03
C VAL A 152 -2.11 19.59 -4.79
N LEU A 153 -1.84 18.42 -4.20
CA LEU A 153 -1.13 18.34 -2.91
C LEU A 153 0.39 18.21 -3.03
N ILE A 154 0.88 17.59 -4.09
CA ILE A 154 2.30 17.23 -4.23
C ILE A 154 2.93 18.07 -5.33
N ASP A 155 2.47 17.91 -6.57
CA ASP A 155 3.07 18.54 -7.75
C ASP A 155 2.13 18.43 -8.96
N ASP A 156 2.07 19.46 -9.82
CA ASP A 156 1.15 19.48 -10.96
C ASP A 156 1.49 18.44 -12.04
N TYR A 157 2.69 17.85 -11.99
CA TYR A 157 3.08 16.67 -12.77
C TYR A 157 2.01 15.57 -12.75
N TYR A 158 1.38 15.33 -11.59
CA TYR A 158 0.41 14.25 -11.42
C TYR A 158 -0.94 14.51 -12.11
N ASN A 159 -1.23 15.73 -12.56
CA ASN A 159 -2.46 16.04 -13.30
C ASN A 159 -2.54 15.33 -14.68
N ASN A 160 -1.42 14.77 -15.15
CA ASN A 160 -1.31 14.10 -16.43
C ASN A 160 -1.17 12.57 -16.31
N MET A 161 -1.34 12.00 -15.11
CA MET A 161 -1.27 10.56 -14.84
C MET A 161 -2.65 9.92 -14.79
#